data_AF-A0A520D6E7-F1
#
_entry.id   AF-A0A520D6E7-F1
#
_cell.length_a   1.000
_cell.length_b   1.000
_cell.length_c   1.000
_cell.angle_alpha   90.00
_cell.angle_beta   90.00
_cell.angle_gamma   90.00
#
_symmetry.space_group_name_H-M   'P 1'
#
loop_
_entity.id
_entity.type
_entity.pdbx_description
1 polymer ?
#
loop_
_entity_poly.entity_id
_entity_poly.type
_entity_poly.pdbx_seq_one_letter_code
_entity_poly.pdbx_strand_id
1 'polypeptide(L)'
;FLLNLLEEEQITIMQATPSTWQMILDSGWNRKFNLKILSGGEALPKELAIKLLAFSSELWNMYGPTETTIWSTVKEIEAEDKILSIGWPINNTQVYIVDETGNILPNNEVGEIYIGGDGVADGYLNRPELTSEKFVQDTFSSKAGKKLYRTGDLGKILDNGEIQCLGRIDHQVKIRGHRIELGEIEAAIAKHDNIKQAVVLAREDTPNDKRLIAYVTLIENNEVIYDNSPWKAHWDTLYDIGEKNKHTLDVSEQNIDGTLLEHLQNSEDLKKQAAEWIEMSVARIKEQNSKRIYEIGSGAGQILYQLAPETEYYIATDYAQTAIDNINLHIKAQPDKWNNIKAIKSSAHDFSAIGNTPVDMVLIHSVAQYFADAEYLLSVIKQSIKSITDGGCIFIGDMQGKNSLRMCHAMDHLPYDSDSNTLDIFKEIVDNRVRIEEEFVADPAFFYALPKLYPEISGVDIQLRKGTSINETTKYHYDIWLYVN
;
A
#
# COMPACT_ATOMS: atom_id res chain seq x y z
N PHE A 1 5.15 -28.61 -28.55
CA PHE A 1 6.05 -28.31 -29.68
C PHE A 1 7.48 -28.74 -29.39
N LEU A 2 8.21 -28.11 -28.45
CA LEU A 2 9.61 -28.44 -28.16
C LEU A 2 9.83 -29.93 -27.79
N LEU A 3 8.96 -30.52 -26.97
CA LEU A 3 9.04 -31.94 -26.62
C LEU A 3 8.90 -32.86 -27.84
N ASN A 4 7.99 -32.55 -28.76
CA ASN A 4 7.83 -33.31 -29.99
C ASN A 4 9.09 -33.17 -30.87
N LEU A 5 9.66 -31.97 -30.96
CA LEU A 5 10.88 -31.72 -31.73
C LEU A 5 12.07 -32.52 -31.18
N LEU A 6 12.22 -32.61 -29.86
CA LEU A 6 13.25 -33.43 -29.21
C LEU A 6 13.15 -34.91 -29.64
N GLU A 7 11.93 -35.42 -29.74
CA GLU A 7 11.63 -36.79 -30.15
C GLU A 7 11.82 -37.03 -31.65
N GLU A 8 11.16 -36.21 -32.48
CA GLU A 8 11.09 -36.39 -33.94
C GLU A 8 12.48 -36.25 -34.58
N GLU A 9 13.27 -35.28 -34.11
CA GLU A 9 14.62 -35.00 -34.63
C GLU A 9 15.74 -35.74 -33.87
N GLN A 10 15.38 -36.58 -32.90
CA GLN A 10 16.33 -37.37 -32.11
C GLN A 10 17.48 -36.54 -31.51
N ILE A 11 17.12 -35.40 -30.90
CA ILE A 11 18.10 -34.48 -30.33
C ILE A 11 18.89 -35.17 -29.22
N THR A 12 20.22 -35.09 -29.30
CA THR A 12 21.16 -35.76 -28.36
C THR A 12 21.77 -34.82 -27.34
N ILE A 13 21.71 -33.51 -27.57
CA ILE A 13 22.14 -32.48 -26.62
C ILE A 13 21.25 -31.24 -26.74
N MET A 14 20.86 -30.67 -25.60
CA MET A 14 20.13 -29.41 -25.58
C MET A 14 20.52 -28.60 -24.34
N GLN A 15 20.66 -27.29 -24.55
CA GLN A 15 20.86 -26.32 -23.48
C GLN A 15 19.59 -25.50 -23.29
N ALA A 16 19.15 -25.37 -22.04
CA ALA A 16 18.07 -24.45 -21.69
C ALA A 16 18.17 -24.02 -20.22
N THR A 17 17.35 -23.05 -19.83
CA THR A 17 17.23 -22.64 -18.42
C THR A 17 16.34 -23.61 -17.63
N PRO A 18 16.47 -23.69 -16.30
CA PRO A 18 15.54 -24.43 -15.44
C PRO A 18 14.07 -24.17 -15.76
N SER A 19 13.68 -22.90 -15.98
CA SER A 19 12.32 -22.53 -16.39
C SER A 19 11.84 -23.24 -17.67
N THR A 20 12.69 -23.31 -18.71
CA THR A 20 12.34 -24.02 -19.96
C THR A 20 12.25 -25.53 -19.74
N TRP A 21 13.13 -26.11 -18.93
CA TRP A 21 13.10 -27.53 -18.60
C TRP A 21 11.83 -27.91 -17.84
N GLN A 22 11.40 -27.06 -16.90
CA GLN A 22 10.14 -27.22 -16.17
C GLN A 22 8.96 -27.21 -17.14
N MET A 23 8.90 -26.25 -18.07
CA MET A 23 7.86 -26.18 -19.11
C MET A 23 7.82 -27.45 -19.99
N ILE A 24 8.99 -28.01 -20.35
CA ILE A 24 9.06 -29.26 -21.14
C ILE A 24 8.51 -30.44 -20.34
N LEU A 25 8.84 -30.55 -19.05
CA LEU A 25 8.28 -31.59 -18.17
C LEU A 25 6.76 -31.45 -18.05
N ASP A 26 6.27 -30.23 -17.82
CA ASP A 26 4.84 -29.92 -17.66
C ASP A 26 4.05 -30.15 -18.96
N SER A 27 4.73 -30.16 -20.11
CA SER A 27 4.15 -30.54 -21.41
C SER A 27 3.91 -32.05 -21.57
N GLY A 28 4.16 -32.85 -20.52
CA GLY A 28 3.87 -34.28 -20.49
C GLY A 28 5.04 -35.19 -20.82
N TRP A 29 6.29 -34.76 -20.59
CA TRP A 29 7.47 -35.61 -20.83
C TRP A 29 7.50 -36.79 -19.85
N ASN A 30 7.35 -38.01 -20.37
CA ASN A 30 7.10 -39.21 -19.57
C ASN A 30 7.96 -40.43 -19.94
N ARG A 31 8.98 -40.27 -20.78
CA ARG A 31 9.85 -41.35 -21.25
C ARG A 31 11.29 -40.90 -21.39
N LYS A 32 12.22 -41.83 -21.21
CA LYS A 32 13.66 -41.52 -21.23
C LYS A 32 14.17 -41.29 -22.66
N PHE A 33 14.95 -40.23 -22.83
CA PHE A 33 15.72 -39.94 -24.06
C PHE A 33 17.21 -40.15 -23.83
N ASN A 34 17.92 -40.47 -24.91
CA ASN A 34 19.39 -40.35 -24.93
C ASN A 34 19.77 -38.89 -25.16
N LEU A 35 19.40 -38.03 -24.20
CA LEU A 35 19.57 -36.59 -24.26
C LEU A 35 20.52 -36.14 -23.15
N LYS A 36 21.60 -35.46 -23.55
CA LYS A 36 22.46 -34.69 -22.65
C LYS A 36 21.82 -33.32 -22.39
N ILE A 37 21.42 -33.10 -21.14
CA ILE A 37 20.82 -31.83 -20.71
C ILE A 37 21.91 -30.92 -20.18
N LEU A 38 21.98 -29.71 -20.73
CA LEU A 38 22.72 -28.59 -20.15
C LEU A 38 21.71 -27.62 -19.54
N SER A 39 21.72 -27.50 -18.22
CA SER A 39 20.86 -26.60 -17.47
C SER A 39 21.69 -25.49 -16.85
N GLY A 40 21.36 -24.24 -17.14
CA GLY A 40 22.14 -23.12 -16.62
C GLY A 40 21.43 -21.80 -16.80
N GLY A 41 22.03 -20.76 -16.23
CA GLY A 41 21.45 -19.43 -16.29
C GLY A 41 20.45 -19.14 -15.19
N GLU A 42 19.97 -20.11 -14.40
CA GLU A 42 19.23 -19.92 -13.14
C GLU A 42 19.71 -20.97 -12.13
N ALA A 43 19.41 -20.79 -10.84
CA ALA A 43 19.66 -21.86 -9.86
C ALA A 43 18.80 -23.08 -10.23
N LEU A 44 19.42 -24.26 -10.37
CA LEU A 44 18.72 -25.50 -10.67
C LEU A 44 18.06 -26.07 -9.41
N PRO A 45 16.72 -26.13 -9.32
CA PRO A 45 16.05 -26.70 -8.16
C PRO A 45 16.28 -28.21 -8.07
N LYS A 46 16.45 -28.71 -6.84
CA LYS A 46 16.72 -30.14 -6.61
C LYS A 46 15.63 -31.06 -7.14
N GLU A 47 14.37 -30.68 -6.95
CA GLU A 47 13.22 -31.44 -7.43
C GLU A 47 13.18 -31.52 -8.96
N LEU A 48 13.54 -30.44 -9.64
CA LEU A 48 13.63 -30.40 -11.09
C LEU A 48 14.77 -31.30 -11.58
N ALA A 49 15.96 -31.22 -10.95
CA ALA A 49 17.10 -32.06 -11.30
C ALA A 49 16.78 -33.56 -11.20
N ILE A 50 16.11 -33.99 -10.13
CA ILE A 50 15.68 -35.39 -9.94
C ILE A 50 14.77 -35.86 -11.08
N LYS A 51 13.79 -35.03 -11.47
CA LYS A 51 12.88 -35.35 -12.58
C LYS A 51 13.63 -35.43 -13.92
N LEU A 52 14.53 -34.49 -14.18
CA LEU A 52 15.31 -34.47 -15.43
C LEU A 52 16.24 -35.68 -15.53
N LEU A 53 16.90 -36.09 -14.45
CA LEU A 53 17.74 -37.30 -14.41
C LEU A 53 16.97 -38.57 -14.77
N ALA A 54 15.70 -38.66 -14.37
CA ALA A 54 14.87 -39.82 -14.71
C ALA A 54 14.62 -39.97 -16.22
N PHE A 55 14.66 -38.86 -16.98
CA PHE A 55 14.31 -38.82 -18.39
C PHE A 55 15.49 -38.51 -19.35
N SER A 56 16.69 -38.29 -18.83
CA SER A 56 17.90 -37.94 -19.61
C SER A 56 19.02 -38.96 -19.44
N SER A 57 20.02 -38.92 -20.33
CA SER A 57 21.24 -39.72 -20.18
C SER A 57 22.27 -39.04 -19.28
N GLU A 58 22.35 -37.71 -19.36
CA GLU A 58 23.25 -36.88 -18.56
C GLU A 58 22.56 -35.55 -18.22
N LEU A 59 22.84 -35.00 -17.04
CA LEU A 59 22.37 -33.67 -16.62
C LEU A 59 23.57 -32.86 -16.12
N TRP A 60 23.81 -31.72 -16.75
CA TRP A 60 24.89 -30.82 -16.38
C TRP A 60 24.33 -29.50 -15.86
N ASN A 61 24.75 -29.09 -14.67
CA ASN A 61 24.52 -27.75 -14.13
C ASN A 61 25.65 -26.82 -14.57
N MET A 62 25.30 -25.73 -15.23
CA MET A 62 26.22 -24.79 -15.87
C MET A 62 26.08 -23.41 -15.23
N TYR A 63 27.20 -22.81 -14.85
CA TYR A 63 27.23 -21.47 -14.26
C TYR A 63 28.28 -20.60 -14.94
N GLY A 64 27.93 -19.35 -15.21
CA GLY A 64 28.81 -18.35 -15.77
C GLY A 64 28.06 -17.05 -16.03
N PRO A 65 28.62 -15.89 -15.63
CA PRO A 65 28.14 -14.60 -16.09
C PRO A 65 28.55 -14.33 -17.56
N THR A 66 27.89 -13.37 -18.20
CA THR A 66 28.20 -12.96 -19.58
C THR A 66 29.63 -12.43 -19.69
N GLU A 67 30.09 -11.74 -18.65
CA GLU A 67 31.40 -11.11 -18.53
C GLU A 67 32.56 -12.11 -18.48
N THR A 68 32.27 -13.39 -18.31
CA THR A 68 33.26 -14.49 -18.30
C THR A 68 33.01 -15.51 -19.40
N THR A 69 32.29 -15.09 -20.45
CA THR A 69 32.03 -15.84 -21.68
C THR A 69 31.24 -17.13 -21.47
N ILE A 70 29.92 -16.97 -21.32
CA ILE A 70 28.91 -18.04 -21.28
C ILE A 70 29.00 -18.88 -20.00
N TRP A 71 29.97 -19.78 -19.89
CA TRP A 71 30.10 -20.73 -18.77
C TRP A 71 31.50 -20.68 -18.20
N SER A 72 31.59 -20.72 -16.87
CA SER A 72 32.83 -20.65 -16.10
C SER A 72 33.02 -21.88 -15.22
N THR A 73 31.92 -22.49 -14.75
CA THR A 73 31.96 -23.73 -13.99
C THR A 73 30.87 -24.69 -14.45
N VAL A 74 31.12 -25.99 -14.27
CA VAL A 74 30.22 -27.07 -14.66
C VAL A 74 30.21 -28.21 -13.64
N LYS A 75 29.05 -28.84 -13.45
CA LYS A 75 28.87 -30.06 -12.64
C LYS A 75 27.96 -31.03 -13.39
N GLU A 76 28.43 -32.25 -13.62
CA GLU A 76 27.54 -33.36 -13.94
C GLU A 76 26.78 -33.75 -12.66
N ILE A 77 25.46 -33.70 -12.71
CA ILE A 77 24.59 -33.97 -11.57
C ILE A 77 24.34 -35.46 -11.50
N GLU A 78 24.55 -36.03 -10.32
CA GLU A 78 24.27 -37.44 -10.01
C GLU A 78 23.07 -37.56 -9.06
N ALA A 79 22.41 -38.72 -9.03
CA ALA A 79 21.23 -38.92 -8.19
C ALA A 79 21.56 -38.84 -6.69
N GLU A 80 22.81 -39.13 -6.34
CA GLU A 80 23.37 -39.15 -4.99
C GLU A 80 23.79 -37.76 -4.48
N ASP A 81 23.81 -36.74 -5.35
CA ASP A 81 24.23 -35.39 -4.98
C ASP A 81 23.30 -34.80 -3.90
N LYS A 82 23.88 -34.57 -2.71
CA LYS A 82 23.15 -33.98 -1.59
C LYS A 82 22.92 -32.49 -1.77
N ILE A 83 23.92 -31.80 -2.33
CA ILE A 83 23.97 -30.36 -2.60
C ILE A 83 24.13 -30.19 -4.11
N LEU A 84 23.29 -29.37 -4.73
CA LEU A 84 23.48 -28.98 -6.12
C LEU A 84 24.46 -27.81 -6.19
N SER A 85 25.73 -28.14 -6.39
CA SER A 85 26.81 -27.17 -6.58
C SER A 85 26.85 -26.68 -8.03
N ILE A 86 27.65 -25.65 -8.29
CA ILE A 86 28.01 -25.22 -9.65
C ILE A 86 29.30 -25.90 -10.15
N GLY A 87 29.82 -26.86 -9.39
CA GLY A 87 30.92 -27.74 -9.78
C GLY A 87 32.29 -27.08 -9.79
N TRP A 88 33.08 -27.40 -10.82
CA TRP A 88 34.47 -26.99 -10.95
C TRP A 88 34.67 -26.00 -12.10
N PRO A 89 35.71 -25.16 -12.03
CA PRO A 89 36.09 -24.30 -13.14
C PRO A 89 36.37 -25.10 -14.42
N ILE A 90 35.94 -24.57 -15.56
CA ILE A 90 36.34 -25.09 -16.87
C ILE A 90 37.82 -24.78 -17.14
N ASN A 91 38.37 -25.34 -18.22
CA ASN A 91 39.74 -25.09 -18.64
C ASN A 91 40.06 -23.59 -18.68
N ASN A 92 41.25 -23.24 -18.20
CA ASN A 92 41.76 -21.87 -18.20
C ASN A 92 40.94 -20.86 -17.38
N THR A 93 39.99 -21.31 -16.56
CA THR A 93 39.21 -20.47 -15.63
C THR A 93 39.70 -20.67 -14.20
N GLN A 94 39.76 -19.59 -13.43
CA GLN A 94 40.06 -19.61 -12.00
C GLN A 94 38.86 -19.03 -11.25
N VAL A 95 38.50 -19.63 -10.13
CA VAL A 95 37.43 -19.13 -9.26
C VAL A 95 37.99 -18.94 -7.86
N TYR A 96 37.75 -17.76 -7.30
CA TYR A 96 38.17 -17.37 -5.96
C TYR A 96 36.94 -16.99 -5.14
N ILE A 97 36.93 -17.37 -3.85
CA ILE A 97 35.94 -16.88 -2.89
C ILE A 97 36.65 -15.84 -2.05
N VAL A 98 36.14 -14.60 -2.07
CA VAL A 98 36.86 -13.43 -1.57
C VAL A 98 36.02 -12.70 -0.52
N ASP A 99 36.65 -12.22 0.55
CA ASP A 99 36.02 -11.38 1.56
C ASP A 99 35.92 -9.90 1.12
N GLU A 100 35.29 -9.07 1.96
CA GLU A 100 35.13 -7.62 1.71
C GLU A 100 36.47 -6.86 1.63
N THR A 101 37.55 -7.44 2.16
CA THR A 101 38.90 -6.85 2.16
C THR A 101 39.75 -7.30 0.98
N GLY A 102 39.22 -8.19 0.12
CA GLY A 102 39.92 -8.69 -1.07
C GLY A 102 40.79 -9.93 -0.82
N ASN A 103 40.64 -10.61 0.32
CA ASN A 103 41.42 -11.82 0.64
C ASN A 103 40.67 -13.11 0.29
N ILE A 104 41.40 -14.14 -0.15
CA ILE A 104 40.83 -15.47 -0.41
C ILE A 104 40.40 -16.12 0.91
N LEU A 105 39.17 -16.62 0.94
CA LEU A 105 38.62 -17.34 2.08
C LEU A 105 38.93 -18.85 2.03
N PRO A 106 39.10 -19.50 3.20
CA PRO A 106 39.20 -20.96 3.31
C PRO A 106 37.94 -21.71 2.82
N ASN A 107 38.08 -23.02 2.65
CA ASN A 107 36.94 -23.90 2.34
C ASN A 107 35.82 -23.76 3.39
N ASN A 108 34.59 -23.86 2.92
CA ASN A 108 33.31 -23.71 3.61
C ASN A 108 32.97 -22.31 4.14
N GLU A 109 33.86 -21.32 4.01
CA GLU A 109 33.55 -19.94 4.33
C GLU A 109 32.85 -19.24 3.15
N VAL A 110 31.91 -18.36 3.47
CA VAL A 110 31.06 -17.68 2.49
C VAL A 110 31.68 -16.34 2.13
N GLY A 111 31.84 -16.08 0.83
CA GLY A 111 32.30 -14.79 0.29
C GLY A 111 31.80 -14.54 -1.13
N GLU A 112 32.27 -13.45 -1.74
CA GLU A 112 31.95 -13.09 -3.12
C GLU A 112 32.75 -13.97 -4.10
N ILE A 113 32.10 -14.47 -5.15
CA ILE A 113 32.73 -15.25 -6.22
C ILE A 113 33.43 -14.30 -7.18
N TYR A 114 34.75 -14.47 -7.36
CA TYR A 114 35.56 -13.77 -8.34
C TYR A 114 36.03 -14.77 -9.39
N ILE A 115 35.97 -14.38 -10.67
CA ILE A 115 36.34 -15.26 -11.78
C ILE A 115 37.50 -14.66 -12.55
N GLY A 116 38.59 -15.41 -12.64
CA GLY A 116 39.77 -15.09 -13.45
C GLY A 116 39.95 -16.05 -14.61
N GLY A 117 40.95 -15.76 -15.44
CA GLY A 117 41.37 -16.64 -16.52
C GLY A 117 41.09 -16.11 -17.92
N ASP A 118 41.18 -16.99 -18.91
CA ASP A 118 41.16 -16.59 -20.32
C ASP A 118 39.73 -16.28 -20.84
N GLY A 119 38.69 -16.63 -20.08
CA GLY A 119 37.29 -16.33 -20.41
C GLY A 119 36.80 -14.93 -20.00
N VAL A 120 37.60 -14.19 -19.22
CA VAL A 120 37.23 -12.84 -18.74
C VAL A 120 37.22 -11.84 -19.91
N ALA A 121 36.10 -11.14 -20.08
CA ALA A 121 35.91 -10.16 -21.14
C ALA A 121 36.79 -8.90 -20.96
N ASP A 122 36.94 -8.13 -22.05
CA ASP A 122 37.73 -6.89 -22.02
C ASP A 122 37.10 -5.81 -21.13
N GLY A 123 35.77 -5.79 -21.05
CA GLY A 123 34.99 -4.83 -20.27
C GLY A 123 33.63 -4.50 -20.89
N TYR A 124 33.01 -3.45 -20.38
CA TYR A 124 31.74 -2.91 -20.89
C TYR A 124 31.98 -1.82 -21.94
N LEU A 125 31.33 -1.96 -23.10
CA LEU A 125 31.45 -1.01 -24.21
C LEU A 125 31.02 0.40 -23.78
N ASN A 126 31.88 1.40 -24.00
CA ASN A 126 31.67 2.81 -23.65
C ASN A 126 31.37 3.07 -22.15
N ARG A 127 31.79 2.17 -21.25
CA ARG A 127 31.59 2.29 -19.81
C ARG A 127 32.89 2.02 -19.04
N PRO A 128 33.92 2.88 -19.19
CA PRO A 128 35.25 2.64 -18.61
C PRO A 128 35.24 2.62 -17.07
N GLU A 129 34.42 3.45 -16.43
CA GLU A 129 34.30 3.50 -14.96
C GLU A 129 33.75 2.18 -14.40
N LEU A 130 32.59 1.73 -14.91
CA LEU A 130 32.00 0.45 -14.52
C LEU A 130 32.91 -0.74 -14.87
N THR A 131 33.64 -0.64 -15.98
CA THR A 131 34.65 -1.65 -16.35
C THR A 131 35.74 -1.73 -15.29
N SER A 132 36.30 -0.60 -14.84
CA SER A 132 37.34 -0.59 -13.81
C SER A 132 36.84 -1.05 -12.44
N GLU A 133 35.55 -0.86 -12.15
CA GLU A 133 34.92 -1.31 -10.91
C GLU A 133 34.73 -2.84 -10.88
N LYS A 134 34.25 -3.43 -11.99
CA LYS A 134 33.89 -4.85 -12.07
C LYS A 134 35.02 -5.76 -12.55
N PHE A 135 35.92 -5.25 -13.39
CA PHE A 135 37.07 -5.98 -13.93
C PHE A 135 38.36 -5.52 -13.25
N VAL A 136 38.60 -6.07 -12.07
CA VAL A 136 39.71 -5.68 -11.19
C VAL A 136 41.00 -6.41 -11.54
N GLN A 137 42.14 -5.90 -11.05
CA GLN A 137 43.43 -6.56 -11.23
C GLN A 137 43.44 -7.92 -10.50
N ASP A 138 43.96 -8.96 -11.16
CA ASP A 138 44.20 -10.25 -10.53
C ASP A 138 45.47 -10.18 -9.67
N THR A 139 45.27 -10.06 -8.36
CA THR A 139 46.34 -10.04 -7.35
C THR A 139 46.73 -11.44 -6.85
N PHE A 140 46.01 -12.48 -7.26
CA PHE A 140 46.26 -13.87 -6.84
C PHE A 140 47.16 -14.60 -7.84
N SER A 141 47.14 -14.17 -9.11
CA SER A 141 48.01 -14.69 -10.15
C SER A 141 49.41 -14.10 -10.11
N SER A 142 50.42 -14.94 -10.37
CA SER A 142 51.81 -14.51 -10.55
C SER A 142 52.08 -13.88 -11.93
N LYS A 143 51.08 -13.85 -12.83
CA LYS A 143 51.21 -13.29 -14.18
C LYS A 143 50.70 -11.84 -14.22
N ALA A 144 51.56 -10.93 -14.65
CA ALA A 144 51.21 -9.52 -14.80
C ALA A 144 50.08 -9.30 -15.83
N GLY A 145 49.19 -8.34 -15.53
CA GLY A 145 48.15 -7.87 -16.46
C GLY A 145 46.90 -8.75 -16.56
N LYS A 146 46.75 -9.77 -15.73
CA LYS A 146 45.51 -10.56 -15.63
C LYS A 146 44.45 -9.81 -14.84
N LYS A 147 43.18 -10.08 -15.17
CA LYS A 147 41.99 -9.45 -14.58
C LYS A 147 41.12 -10.50 -13.90
N LEU A 148 40.40 -10.08 -12.87
CA LEU A 148 39.30 -10.82 -12.26
C LEU A 148 37.99 -10.08 -12.54
N TYR A 149 36.93 -10.81 -12.82
CA TYR A 149 35.57 -10.29 -12.84
C TYR A 149 34.89 -10.52 -11.49
N ARG A 150 34.36 -9.43 -10.91
CA ARG A 150 33.56 -9.43 -9.68
C ARG A 150 32.12 -9.79 -10.01
N THR A 151 31.67 -10.99 -9.63
CA THR A 151 30.38 -11.51 -10.09
C THR A 151 29.17 -10.89 -9.37
N GLY A 152 29.37 -10.42 -8.14
CA GLY A 152 28.28 -10.09 -7.21
C GLY A 152 27.50 -11.31 -6.70
N ASP A 153 27.95 -12.54 -6.97
CA ASP A 153 27.36 -13.77 -6.45
C ASP A 153 28.09 -14.19 -5.16
N LEU A 154 27.34 -14.68 -4.16
CA LEU A 154 27.89 -15.32 -2.96
C LEU A 154 28.12 -16.80 -3.21
N GLY A 155 29.22 -17.33 -2.69
CA GLY A 155 29.50 -18.74 -2.74
C GLY A 155 30.52 -19.21 -1.72
N LYS A 156 30.78 -20.50 -1.74
CA LYS A 156 31.82 -21.15 -0.94
C LYS A 156 32.39 -22.36 -1.65
N ILE A 157 33.65 -22.68 -1.38
CA ILE A 157 34.29 -23.93 -1.82
C ILE A 157 33.96 -25.02 -0.79
N LEU A 158 33.40 -26.14 -1.24
CA LEU A 158 33.08 -27.28 -0.40
C LEU A 158 34.33 -28.12 -0.09
N ASP A 159 34.24 -29.04 0.88
CA ASP A 159 35.36 -29.92 1.25
C ASP A 159 35.87 -30.79 0.09
N ASN A 160 35.00 -31.13 -0.86
CA ASN A 160 35.34 -31.88 -2.07
C ASN A 160 35.91 -30.99 -3.21
N GLY A 161 36.05 -29.67 -2.97
CA GLY A 161 36.58 -28.71 -3.93
C GLY A 161 35.54 -28.19 -4.95
N GLU A 162 34.29 -28.65 -4.88
CA GLU A 162 33.21 -28.07 -5.70
C GLU A 162 32.81 -26.69 -5.16
N ILE A 163 32.29 -25.84 -6.03
CA ILE A 163 31.84 -24.49 -5.68
C ILE A 163 30.33 -24.51 -5.50
N GLN A 164 29.83 -24.06 -4.34
CA GLN A 164 28.41 -23.84 -4.12
C GLN A 164 28.09 -22.36 -4.27
N CYS A 165 27.16 -22.03 -5.18
CA CYS A 165 26.58 -20.69 -5.30
C CYS A 165 25.37 -20.56 -4.36
N LEU A 166 25.30 -19.46 -3.61
CA LEU A 166 24.34 -19.21 -2.53
C LEU A 166 23.34 -18.09 -2.85
N GLY A 167 23.54 -17.36 -3.96
CA GLY A 167 22.69 -16.25 -4.37
C GLY A 167 23.49 -15.01 -4.74
N ARG A 168 22.81 -13.87 -4.86
CA ARG A 168 23.43 -12.57 -5.19
C ARG A 168 23.59 -11.69 -3.95
N ILE A 169 24.60 -10.83 -3.98
CA ILE A 169 24.83 -9.75 -3.02
C ILE A 169 23.91 -8.55 -3.31
N ASP A 170 23.59 -8.34 -4.58
CA ASP A 170 22.78 -7.22 -5.06
C ASP A 170 21.31 -7.62 -5.33
N HIS A 171 20.52 -6.63 -5.76
CA HIS A 171 19.09 -6.78 -6.07
C HIS A 171 18.81 -7.38 -7.45
N GLN A 172 19.82 -7.92 -8.13
CA GLN A 172 19.64 -8.49 -9.45
C GLN A 172 18.92 -9.84 -9.38
N VAL A 173 17.95 -10.06 -10.25
CA VAL A 173 17.13 -11.28 -10.25
C VAL A 173 17.17 -11.96 -11.61
N LYS A 174 16.85 -13.26 -11.61
CA LYS A 174 16.63 -14.02 -12.83
C LYS A 174 15.19 -14.53 -12.87
N ILE A 175 14.47 -14.15 -13.92
CA ILE A 175 13.07 -14.52 -14.12
C ILE A 175 12.92 -15.06 -15.53
N ARG A 176 12.48 -16.32 -15.65
CA ARG A 176 12.21 -16.98 -16.93
C ARG A 176 13.41 -16.95 -17.89
N GLY A 177 14.61 -17.09 -17.35
CA GLY A 177 15.87 -17.10 -18.07
C GLY A 177 16.46 -15.72 -18.39
N HIS A 178 15.78 -14.64 -18.02
CA HIS A 178 16.27 -13.27 -18.23
C HIS A 178 16.95 -12.75 -16.97
N ARG A 179 18.16 -12.19 -17.14
CA ARG A 179 18.87 -11.44 -16.11
C ARG A 179 18.27 -10.03 -16.06
N ILE A 180 17.61 -9.69 -14.95
CA ILE A 180 16.86 -8.44 -14.80
C ILE A 180 17.50 -7.59 -13.71
N GLU A 181 17.86 -6.36 -14.07
CA GLU A 181 18.25 -5.32 -13.14
C GLU A 181 17.01 -4.59 -12.63
N LEU A 182 16.59 -4.83 -11.39
CA LEU A 182 15.38 -4.23 -10.82
C LEU A 182 15.44 -2.69 -10.86
N GLY A 183 16.62 -2.12 -10.62
CA GLY A 183 16.87 -0.68 -10.67
C GLY A 183 16.63 -0.04 -12.06
N GLU A 184 16.81 -0.77 -13.16
CA GLU A 184 16.47 -0.25 -14.50
C GLU A 184 14.97 -0.08 -14.67
N ILE A 185 14.19 -1.00 -14.11
CA ILE A 185 12.72 -0.96 -14.13
C ILE A 185 12.23 0.15 -13.20
N GLU A 186 12.79 0.27 -12.00
CA GLU A 186 12.52 1.38 -11.08
C GLU A 186 12.80 2.73 -11.75
N ALA A 187 13.95 2.87 -12.40
CA ALA A 187 14.33 4.09 -13.12
C ALA A 187 13.43 4.37 -14.34
N ALA A 188 12.90 3.33 -15.00
CA ALA A 188 11.95 3.50 -16.09
C ALA A 188 10.57 3.95 -15.58
N ILE A 189 10.09 3.35 -14.49
CA ILE A 189 8.82 3.71 -13.85
C ILE A 189 8.89 5.13 -13.27
N ALA A 190 10.02 5.49 -12.64
CA ALA A 190 10.24 6.81 -12.06
C ALA A 190 10.29 7.97 -13.09
N LYS A 191 10.34 7.67 -14.39
CA LYS A 191 10.22 8.70 -15.45
C LYS A 191 8.77 9.14 -15.69
N HIS A 192 7.79 8.46 -15.11
CA HIS A 192 6.39 8.82 -15.27
C HIS A 192 6.02 9.99 -14.35
N ASP A 193 5.44 11.05 -14.92
CA ASP A 193 5.22 12.34 -14.22
C ASP A 193 4.39 12.24 -12.93
N ASN A 194 3.50 11.25 -12.84
CA ASN A 194 2.67 11.05 -11.65
C ASN A 194 3.30 10.14 -10.57
N ILE A 195 4.51 9.61 -10.78
CA ILE A 195 5.16 8.66 -9.86
C ILE A 195 6.28 9.37 -9.08
N LYS A 196 6.17 9.33 -7.75
CA LYS A 196 7.14 9.90 -6.80
C LYS A 196 8.29 8.95 -6.51
N GLN A 197 7.98 7.68 -6.24
CA GLN A 197 8.97 6.62 -6.02
C GLN A 197 8.46 5.30 -6.59
N ALA A 198 9.38 4.45 -7.00
CA ALA A 198 9.10 3.10 -7.43
C ALA A 198 10.13 2.14 -6.81
N VAL A 199 9.65 1.00 -6.32
CA VAL A 199 10.48 -0.12 -5.87
C VAL A 199 9.98 -1.37 -6.59
N VAL A 200 10.89 -2.13 -7.19
CA VAL A 200 10.55 -3.35 -7.92
C VAL A 200 11.16 -4.54 -7.20
N LEU A 201 10.36 -5.60 -6.99
CA LEU A 201 10.78 -6.83 -6.34
C LEU A 201 10.41 -8.03 -7.21
N ALA A 202 11.21 -9.11 -7.13
CA ALA A 202 10.78 -10.41 -7.61
C ALA A 202 10.00 -11.14 -6.51
N ARG A 203 8.73 -11.44 -6.75
CA ARG A 203 7.87 -12.20 -5.85
C ARG A 203 7.55 -13.57 -6.44
N GLU A 204 7.48 -14.58 -5.58
CA GLU A 204 7.13 -15.95 -5.93
C GLU A 204 5.89 -16.36 -5.14
N ASP A 205 4.71 -16.14 -5.73
CA ASP A 205 3.42 -16.45 -5.09
C ASP A 205 3.00 -17.91 -5.25
N THR A 206 3.56 -18.55 -6.27
CA THR A 206 3.39 -19.97 -6.56
C THR A 206 4.78 -20.54 -6.77
N PRO A 207 5.11 -21.73 -6.22
CA PRO A 207 6.43 -22.32 -6.37
C PRO A 207 6.86 -22.39 -7.85
N ASN A 208 8.05 -21.89 -8.14
CA ASN A 208 8.67 -21.76 -9.46
C ASN A 208 8.03 -20.76 -10.45
N ASP A 209 7.06 -19.93 -10.05
CA ASP A 209 6.56 -18.81 -10.86
C ASP A 209 6.96 -17.46 -10.24
N LYS A 210 8.22 -17.08 -10.47
CA LYS A 210 8.73 -15.75 -10.10
C LYS A 210 8.19 -14.69 -11.07
N ARG A 211 7.65 -13.62 -10.50
CA ARG A 211 7.17 -12.44 -11.24
C ARG A 211 7.68 -11.15 -10.62
N LEU A 212 7.78 -10.11 -11.43
CA LEU A 212 8.10 -8.77 -10.94
C LEU A 212 6.85 -8.09 -10.42
N ILE A 213 6.97 -7.43 -9.27
CA ILE A 213 5.96 -6.54 -8.72
C ILE A 213 6.61 -5.18 -8.51
N ALA A 214 6.00 -4.13 -9.05
CA ALA A 214 6.40 -2.76 -8.82
C ALA A 214 5.43 -2.12 -7.81
N TYR A 215 5.98 -1.59 -6.73
CA TYR A 215 5.28 -0.74 -5.77
C TYR A 215 5.60 0.70 -6.09
N VAL A 216 4.58 1.54 -6.24
CA VAL A 216 4.76 2.94 -6.61
C VAL A 216 4.04 3.86 -5.63
N THR A 217 4.61 5.04 -5.40
CA THR A 217 3.94 6.15 -4.73
C THR A 217 3.70 7.26 -5.73
N LEU A 218 2.59 7.97 -5.62
CA LEU A 218 2.23 9.04 -6.55
C LEU A 218 2.79 10.39 -6.11
N ILE A 219 3.01 11.30 -7.05
CA ILE A 219 3.28 12.71 -6.75
C ILE A 219 1.96 13.33 -6.28
N GLU A 220 1.94 13.88 -5.07
CA GLU A 220 0.87 14.75 -4.59
C GLU A 220 0.98 16.07 -5.38
N ASN A 221 0.16 16.22 -6.42
CA ASN A 221 0.11 17.44 -7.21
C ASN A 221 -0.63 18.53 -6.41
N ASN A 222 0.11 19.47 -5.83
CA ASN A 222 -0.41 20.64 -5.09
C ASN A 222 -1.14 21.69 -5.97
N GLU A 223 -1.53 21.36 -7.21
CA GLU A 223 -2.36 22.21 -8.07
C GLU A 223 -3.40 21.37 -8.82
N VAL A 224 -4.44 20.92 -8.10
CA VAL A 224 -5.64 20.35 -8.72
C VAL A 224 -6.72 21.43 -8.77
N ILE A 225 -7.19 21.74 -9.97
CA ILE A 225 -8.52 22.32 -10.15
C ILE A 225 -9.49 21.22 -9.70
N TYR A 226 -10.10 21.34 -8.52
CA TYR A 226 -11.02 20.32 -7.98
C TYR A 226 -12.20 20.09 -8.93
N ASP A 227 -12.12 19.03 -9.71
CA ASP A 227 -13.29 18.42 -10.33
C ASP A 227 -13.67 17.16 -9.52
N ASN A 228 -14.33 17.38 -8.37
CA ASN A 228 -14.82 16.33 -7.50
C ASN A 228 -16.11 15.66 -8.03
N SER A 229 -16.48 15.87 -9.29
CA SER A 229 -17.74 15.38 -9.86
C SER A 229 -17.95 13.86 -9.71
N PRO A 230 -16.94 12.98 -9.88
CA PRO A 230 -17.12 11.53 -9.71
C PRO A 230 -17.27 11.11 -8.24
N TRP A 231 -16.46 11.67 -7.34
CA TRP A 231 -16.51 11.41 -5.89
C TRP A 231 -17.85 11.86 -5.29
N LYS A 232 -18.26 13.08 -5.66
CA LYS A 232 -19.54 13.65 -5.23
C LYS A 232 -20.71 12.81 -5.76
N ALA A 233 -20.67 12.37 -7.01
CA ALA A 233 -21.73 11.52 -7.58
C ALA A 233 -21.89 10.16 -6.85
N HIS A 234 -20.80 9.58 -6.35
CA HIS A 234 -20.83 8.33 -5.56
C HIS A 234 -21.61 8.53 -4.26
N TRP A 235 -21.26 9.55 -3.48
CA TRP A 235 -21.97 9.87 -2.24
C TRP A 235 -23.37 10.45 -2.46
N ASP A 236 -23.58 11.24 -3.53
CA ASP A 236 -24.91 11.71 -3.96
C ASP A 236 -25.86 10.52 -4.14
N THR A 237 -25.38 9.44 -4.77
CA THR A 237 -26.17 8.22 -5.00
C THR A 237 -26.55 7.52 -3.70
N LEU A 238 -25.60 7.37 -2.76
CA LEU A 238 -25.84 6.70 -1.48
C LEU A 238 -26.80 7.50 -0.58
N TYR A 239 -26.62 8.82 -0.51
CA TYR A 239 -27.51 9.71 0.26
C TYR A 239 -28.94 9.74 -0.32
N ASP A 240 -29.08 9.83 -1.65
CA ASP A 240 -30.40 9.80 -2.31
C ASP A 240 -31.13 8.45 -2.09
N ILE A 241 -30.39 7.34 -2.01
CA ILE A 241 -30.95 6.02 -1.68
C ILE A 241 -31.43 5.99 -0.22
N GLY A 242 -30.61 6.46 0.72
CA GLY A 242 -30.97 6.51 2.14
C GLY A 242 -32.19 7.38 2.44
N GLU A 243 -32.34 8.51 1.73
CA GLU A 243 -33.49 9.42 1.87
C GLU A 243 -34.78 8.87 1.22
N LYS A 244 -34.70 8.18 0.07
CA LYS A 244 -35.89 7.53 -0.53
C LYS A 244 -36.51 6.47 0.38
N ASN A 245 -35.70 5.83 1.22
CA ASN A 245 -36.16 4.83 2.19
C ASN A 245 -36.82 5.45 3.44
N LYS A 246 -36.63 6.76 3.71
CA LYS A 246 -37.26 7.49 4.84
C LYS A 246 -38.72 7.90 4.61
N HIS A 247 -39.21 7.90 3.37
CA HIS A 247 -40.55 8.43 3.00
C HIS A 247 -41.77 7.65 3.55
N THR A 248 -41.56 6.64 4.39
CA THR A 248 -42.63 5.82 5.01
C THR A 248 -42.83 6.09 6.51
N LEU A 249 -42.09 7.01 7.14
CA LEU A 249 -42.10 7.24 8.59
C LEU A 249 -42.55 8.65 9.00
N ASP A 250 -43.11 8.77 10.22
CA ASP A 250 -43.65 10.01 10.79
C ASP A 250 -42.53 11.03 11.10
N VAL A 251 -42.84 12.33 11.08
CA VAL A 251 -41.85 13.44 11.17
C VAL A 251 -41.02 13.37 12.46
N SER A 252 -41.59 12.87 13.55
CA SER A 252 -40.86 12.66 14.81
C SER A 252 -39.84 11.52 14.78
N GLU A 253 -39.95 10.60 13.82
CA GLU A 253 -39.07 9.43 13.65
C GLU A 253 -37.94 9.68 12.63
N GLN A 254 -37.98 10.81 11.92
CA GLN A 254 -37.00 11.22 10.90
C GLN A 254 -35.72 11.83 11.48
N ASN A 255 -35.59 11.91 12.81
CA ASN A 255 -34.41 12.42 13.53
C ASN A 255 -33.19 11.48 13.51
N ILE A 256 -33.26 10.37 12.78
CA ILE A 256 -32.18 9.38 12.67
C ILE A 256 -31.87 9.18 11.19
N ASP A 257 -30.59 8.99 10.84
CA ASP A 257 -30.16 8.76 9.46
C ASP A 257 -30.77 7.47 8.87
N GLY A 258 -31.02 7.44 7.56
CA GLY A 258 -31.74 6.37 6.84
C GLY A 258 -30.95 5.06 6.82
N THR A 259 -29.64 5.20 6.69
CA THR A 259 -28.64 4.12 6.77
C THR A 259 -28.55 3.52 8.18
N LEU A 260 -28.66 4.36 9.21
CA LEU A 260 -28.80 3.92 10.60
C LEU A 260 -30.14 3.22 10.81
N LEU A 261 -31.24 3.79 10.29
CA LEU A 261 -32.61 3.29 10.49
C LEU A 261 -32.84 1.87 9.97
N GLU A 262 -32.25 1.50 8.82
CA GLU A 262 -32.34 0.13 8.29
C GLU A 262 -31.69 -0.91 9.21
N HIS A 263 -30.59 -0.57 9.89
CA HIS A 263 -29.95 -1.44 10.89
C HIS A 263 -30.65 -1.36 12.27
N LEU A 264 -31.28 -0.23 12.58
CA LEU A 264 -31.93 0.04 13.87
C LEU A 264 -33.32 -0.56 14.03
N GLN A 265 -33.95 -1.04 12.96
CA GLN A 265 -35.36 -1.44 12.99
C GLN A 265 -35.68 -2.61 13.93
N ASN A 266 -34.69 -3.30 14.53
CA ASN A 266 -34.95 -4.40 15.48
C ASN A 266 -34.02 -4.49 16.70
N SER A 267 -33.24 -3.45 17.04
CA SER A 267 -32.36 -3.47 18.23
C SER A 267 -32.55 -2.25 19.12
N GLU A 268 -33.12 -2.47 20.31
CA GLU A 268 -33.25 -1.44 21.35
C GLU A 268 -31.87 -0.94 21.83
N ASP A 269 -30.84 -1.77 21.71
CA ASP A 269 -29.47 -1.42 22.08
C ASP A 269 -28.89 -0.38 21.13
N LEU A 270 -29.01 -0.58 19.82
CA LEU A 270 -28.49 0.36 18.83
C LEU A 270 -29.16 1.75 18.93
N LYS A 271 -30.45 1.81 19.29
CA LYS A 271 -31.14 3.09 19.56
C LYS A 271 -30.54 3.82 20.77
N LYS A 272 -30.18 3.09 21.83
CA LYS A 272 -29.50 3.66 23.01
C LYS A 272 -28.10 4.16 22.64
N GLN A 273 -27.36 3.41 21.84
CA GLN A 273 -26.03 3.81 21.38
C GLN A 273 -26.08 5.09 20.52
N ALA A 274 -27.04 5.20 19.60
CA ALA A 274 -27.23 6.41 18.78
C ALA A 274 -27.64 7.63 19.62
N ALA A 275 -28.51 7.44 20.62
CA ALA A 275 -28.89 8.51 21.54
C ALA A 275 -27.68 8.99 22.38
N GLU A 276 -26.88 8.05 22.91
CA GLU A 276 -25.64 8.37 23.64
C GLU A 276 -24.64 9.12 22.75
N TRP A 277 -24.51 8.72 21.48
CA TRP A 277 -23.65 9.40 20.50
C TRP A 277 -24.04 10.87 20.34
N ILE A 278 -25.34 11.18 20.17
CA ILE A 278 -25.83 12.57 20.09
C ILE A 278 -25.59 13.30 21.40
N GLU A 279 -25.99 12.71 22.53
CA GLU A 279 -25.91 13.33 23.85
C GLU A 279 -24.48 13.73 24.22
N MET A 280 -23.51 12.83 23.99
CA MET A 280 -22.10 13.09 24.27
C MET A 280 -21.49 14.16 23.36
N SER A 281 -21.84 14.16 22.07
CA SER A 281 -21.41 15.22 21.14
C SER A 281 -21.98 16.57 21.55
N VAL A 282 -23.28 16.64 21.82
CA VAL A 282 -23.97 17.88 22.22
C VAL A 282 -23.44 18.42 23.55
N ALA A 283 -23.30 17.56 24.57
CA ALA A 283 -22.80 17.97 25.88
C ALA A 283 -21.41 18.62 25.77
N ARG A 284 -20.52 17.99 24.99
CA ARG A 284 -19.18 18.51 24.72
C ARG A 284 -19.20 19.85 23.97
N ILE A 285 -20.03 19.98 22.94
CA ILE A 285 -20.12 21.23 22.17
C ILE A 285 -20.68 22.38 23.03
N LYS A 286 -21.67 22.09 23.88
CA LYS A 286 -22.27 23.08 24.80
C LYS A 286 -21.30 23.63 25.84
N GLU A 287 -20.28 22.86 26.25
CA GLU A 287 -19.25 23.36 27.17
C GLU A 287 -18.50 24.59 26.63
N GLN A 288 -18.40 24.73 25.29
CA GLN A 288 -17.78 25.89 24.65
C GLN A 288 -18.65 27.17 24.70
N ASN A 289 -19.96 27.04 24.96
CA ASN A 289 -20.91 28.14 25.09
C ASN A 289 -20.93 29.12 23.89
N SER A 290 -20.74 28.61 22.68
CA SER A 290 -20.83 29.37 21.43
C SER A 290 -22.24 29.93 21.20
N LYS A 291 -22.32 31.14 20.62
CA LYS A 291 -23.57 31.87 20.41
C LYS A 291 -23.92 32.05 18.94
N ARG A 292 -22.94 31.98 18.05
CA ARG A 292 -23.11 32.13 16.61
C ARG A 292 -22.43 30.95 15.94
N ILE A 293 -23.23 29.98 15.51
CA ILE A 293 -22.73 28.70 14.98
C ILE A 293 -22.97 28.63 13.47
N TYR A 294 -21.95 28.19 12.73
CA TYR A 294 -22.07 27.76 11.34
C TYR A 294 -21.81 26.26 11.25
N GLU A 295 -22.85 25.47 10.96
CA GLU A 295 -22.78 24.01 10.82
C GLU A 295 -22.66 23.61 9.35
N ILE A 296 -21.68 22.76 9.06
CA ILE A 296 -21.42 22.17 7.75
C ILE A 296 -21.88 20.71 7.77
N GLY A 297 -22.77 20.36 6.84
CA GLY A 297 -23.38 19.03 6.73
C GLY A 297 -24.36 18.76 7.87
N SER A 298 -25.36 19.63 8.02
CA SER A 298 -26.32 19.55 9.13
C SER A 298 -27.23 18.31 9.11
N GLY A 299 -27.31 17.61 7.96
CA GLY A 299 -28.23 16.49 7.77
C GLY A 299 -29.67 16.88 8.10
N ALA A 300 -30.38 16.02 8.81
CA ALA A 300 -31.75 16.28 9.26
C ALA A 300 -31.83 17.20 10.49
N GLY A 301 -30.69 17.66 11.04
CA GLY A 301 -30.62 18.58 12.17
C GLY A 301 -30.47 17.92 13.55
N GLN A 302 -29.85 16.73 13.62
CA GLN A 302 -29.74 15.94 14.86
C GLN A 302 -29.09 16.71 16.01
N ILE A 303 -27.99 17.43 15.72
CA ILE A 303 -27.28 18.27 16.70
C ILE A 303 -27.86 19.69 16.71
N LEU A 304 -28.21 20.22 15.53
CA LEU A 304 -28.84 21.52 15.34
C LEU A 304 -29.96 21.79 16.35
N TYR A 305 -30.96 20.92 16.45
CA TYR A 305 -32.11 21.18 17.33
C TYR A 305 -31.79 21.14 18.83
N GLN A 306 -30.64 20.56 19.21
CA GLN A 306 -30.17 20.52 20.59
C GLN A 306 -29.33 21.74 20.97
N LEU A 307 -28.61 22.31 19.98
CA LEU A 307 -27.74 23.47 20.18
C LEU A 307 -28.46 24.79 19.93
N ALA A 308 -29.28 24.88 18.87
CA ALA A 308 -29.91 26.12 18.44
C ALA A 308 -30.64 26.89 19.57
N PRO A 309 -31.38 26.27 20.51
CA PRO A 309 -32.05 27.00 21.59
C PRO A 309 -31.13 27.84 22.49
N GLU A 310 -29.81 27.57 22.52
CA GLU A 310 -28.83 28.28 23.35
C GLU A 310 -27.96 29.28 22.57
N THR A 311 -28.29 29.46 21.28
CA THR A 311 -27.56 30.33 20.35
C THR A 311 -28.35 31.60 20.00
N GLU A 312 -27.63 32.69 19.75
CA GLU A 312 -28.22 33.91 19.19
C GLU A 312 -28.59 33.71 17.72
N TYR A 313 -27.75 32.97 16.98
CA TYR A 313 -27.96 32.67 15.58
C TYR A 313 -27.24 31.38 15.16
N TYR A 314 -27.90 30.61 14.28
CA TYR A 314 -27.42 29.31 13.83
C TYR A 314 -27.62 29.18 12.32
N ILE A 315 -26.53 29.08 11.56
CA ILE A 315 -26.59 28.76 10.13
C ILE A 315 -26.31 27.28 9.96
N ALA A 316 -27.26 26.57 9.35
CA ALA A 316 -27.11 25.17 8.99
C ALA A 316 -26.96 25.04 7.48
N THR A 317 -25.90 24.37 7.04
CA THR A 317 -25.67 24.10 5.62
C THR A 317 -25.55 22.62 5.33
N ASP A 318 -26.05 22.24 4.17
CA ASP A 318 -25.94 20.88 3.66
C ASP A 318 -25.92 20.91 2.14
N TYR A 319 -25.21 19.99 1.51
CA TYR A 319 -25.20 19.91 0.05
C TYR A 319 -26.48 19.26 -0.48
N ALA A 320 -27.15 18.44 0.33
CA ALA A 320 -28.40 17.77 0.00
C ALA A 320 -29.60 18.71 0.18
N GLN A 321 -30.39 18.89 -0.87
CA GLN A 321 -31.56 19.77 -0.81
C GLN A 321 -32.64 19.23 0.13
N THR A 322 -32.80 17.91 0.17
CA THR A 322 -33.79 17.19 0.99
C THR A 322 -33.58 17.43 2.48
N ALA A 323 -32.33 17.34 2.95
CA ALA A 323 -31.93 17.66 4.32
C ALA A 323 -32.35 19.08 4.71
N ILE A 324 -32.04 20.06 3.86
CA ILE A 324 -32.42 21.47 4.06
C ILE A 324 -33.94 21.68 4.02
N ASP A 325 -34.66 20.99 3.13
CA ASP A 325 -36.11 21.07 3.05
C ASP A 325 -36.76 20.53 4.33
N ASN A 326 -36.25 19.42 4.88
CA ASN A 326 -36.70 18.84 6.15
C ASN A 326 -36.49 19.82 7.32
N ILE A 327 -35.33 20.46 7.42
CA ILE A 327 -35.08 21.47 8.45
C ILE A 327 -36.05 22.66 8.29
N ASN A 328 -36.23 23.15 7.06
CA ASN A 328 -37.13 24.26 6.79
C ASN A 328 -38.61 23.94 7.09
N LEU A 329 -39.04 22.68 6.95
CA LEU A 329 -40.37 22.24 7.38
C LEU A 329 -40.52 22.33 8.91
N HIS A 330 -39.50 21.91 9.67
CA HIS A 330 -39.50 22.02 11.13
C HIS A 330 -39.51 23.47 11.61
N ILE A 331 -38.72 24.35 10.97
CA ILE A 331 -38.72 25.79 11.25
C ILE A 331 -40.12 26.37 11.01
N LYS A 332 -40.77 26.05 9.88
CA LYS A 332 -42.13 26.52 9.56
C LYS A 332 -43.18 26.01 10.53
N ALA A 333 -43.00 24.82 11.10
CA ALA A 333 -43.94 24.26 12.08
C ALA A 333 -43.89 24.98 13.44
N GLN A 334 -42.73 25.53 13.83
CA GLN A 334 -42.54 26.24 15.10
C GLN A 334 -41.68 27.51 14.92
N PRO A 335 -42.18 28.52 14.19
CA PRO A 335 -41.38 29.67 13.75
C PRO A 335 -40.85 30.50 14.91
N ASP A 336 -41.60 30.65 16.01
CA ASP A 336 -41.17 31.40 17.18
C ASP A 336 -40.03 30.69 17.95
N LYS A 337 -40.02 29.34 17.92
CA LYS A 337 -39.01 28.53 18.61
C LYS A 337 -37.70 28.48 17.83
N TRP A 338 -37.78 28.47 16.50
CA TRP A 338 -36.65 28.25 15.60
C TRP A 338 -36.28 29.50 14.79
N ASN A 339 -36.64 30.69 15.28
CA ASN A 339 -36.43 31.97 14.60
C ASN A 339 -34.94 32.34 14.40
N ASN A 340 -34.05 31.69 15.15
CA ASN A 340 -32.61 31.90 15.11
C ASN A 340 -31.88 30.97 14.14
N ILE A 341 -32.58 30.03 13.49
CA ILE A 341 -31.99 29.09 12.53
C ILE A 341 -32.18 29.59 11.10
N LYS A 342 -31.12 29.49 10.29
CA LYS A 342 -31.17 29.64 8.83
C LYS A 342 -30.56 28.40 8.16
N ALA A 343 -31.40 27.62 7.48
CA ALA A 343 -30.97 26.43 6.74
C ALA A 343 -30.80 26.74 5.24
N ILE A 344 -29.64 26.44 4.67
CA ILE A 344 -29.29 26.80 3.28
C ILE A 344 -28.57 25.63 2.60
N LYS A 345 -28.94 25.34 1.35
CA LYS A 345 -28.17 24.41 0.52
C LYS A 345 -26.81 25.03 0.17
N SER A 346 -25.73 24.40 0.62
CA SER A 346 -24.35 24.84 0.33
C SER A 346 -23.39 23.67 0.35
N SER A 347 -22.27 23.78 -0.38
CA SER A 347 -21.17 22.82 -0.27
C SER A 347 -20.28 23.19 0.92
N ALA A 348 -19.58 22.21 1.50
CA ALA A 348 -18.73 22.43 2.69
C ALA A 348 -17.65 23.51 2.55
N HIS A 349 -17.18 23.79 1.34
CA HIS A 349 -16.19 24.83 1.06
C HIS A 349 -16.78 26.23 0.80
N ASP A 350 -18.12 26.34 0.70
CA ASP A 350 -18.81 27.60 0.39
C ASP A 350 -19.41 28.25 1.65
N PHE A 351 -18.68 29.25 2.14
CA PHE A 351 -18.99 30.04 3.33
C PHE A 351 -19.78 31.33 3.00
N SER A 352 -20.26 31.50 1.76
CA SER A 352 -20.99 32.71 1.34
C SER A 352 -22.23 33.00 2.19
N ALA A 353 -22.83 31.96 2.76
CA ALA A 353 -23.99 32.03 3.66
C ALA A 353 -23.75 32.87 4.94
N ILE A 354 -22.50 32.95 5.41
CA ILE A 354 -22.11 33.74 6.59
C ILE A 354 -22.17 35.24 6.29
N GLY A 355 -21.86 35.64 5.05
CA GLY A 355 -21.82 37.03 4.65
C GLY A 355 -20.81 37.84 5.48
N ASN A 356 -21.26 38.96 6.05
CA ASN A 356 -20.43 39.86 6.87
C ASN A 356 -20.62 39.65 8.38
N THR A 357 -21.31 38.58 8.80
CA THR A 357 -21.62 38.32 10.21
C THR A 357 -20.75 37.17 10.70
N PRO A 358 -19.58 37.44 11.29
CA PRO A 358 -18.67 36.38 11.70
C PRO A 358 -19.30 35.53 12.83
N VAL A 359 -18.93 34.27 12.85
CA VAL A 359 -19.39 33.26 13.81
C VAL A 359 -18.34 33.05 14.92
N ASP A 360 -18.74 32.51 16.06
CA ASP A 360 -17.78 32.10 17.11
C ASP A 360 -17.50 30.59 17.10
N MET A 361 -18.26 29.82 16.31
CA MET A 361 -17.97 28.42 16.04
C MET A 361 -18.30 28.03 14.60
N VAL A 362 -17.39 27.26 13.99
CA VAL A 362 -17.70 26.41 12.83
C VAL A 362 -17.77 24.96 13.29
N LEU A 363 -18.88 24.29 13.00
CA LEU A 363 -19.19 22.93 13.42
C LEU A 363 -19.15 21.99 12.21
N ILE A 364 -18.28 20.97 12.26
CA ILE A 364 -18.14 19.91 11.26
C ILE A 364 -18.24 18.57 12.01
N HIS A 365 -19.42 17.98 12.12
CA HIS A 365 -19.61 16.76 12.92
C HIS A 365 -20.09 15.59 12.06
N SER A 366 -19.31 14.49 12.03
CA SER A 366 -19.64 13.29 11.23
C SER A 366 -19.83 13.59 9.72
N VAL A 367 -19.00 14.51 9.21
CA VAL A 367 -19.07 15.00 7.82
C VAL A 367 -17.71 14.97 7.13
N ALA A 368 -16.62 15.22 7.88
CA ALA A 368 -15.27 15.29 7.31
C ALA A 368 -14.83 13.97 6.65
N GLN A 369 -15.37 12.83 7.08
CA GLN A 369 -15.12 11.51 6.49
C GLN A 369 -15.61 11.37 5.04
N TYR A 370 -16.51 12.23 4.58
CA TYR A 370 -17.01 12.22 3.19
C TYR A 370 -16.26 13.21 2.29
N PHE A 371 -15.23 13.87 2.82
CA PHE A 371 -14.39 14.77 2.01
C PHE A 371 -13.47 13.95 1.09
N ALA A 372 -13.18 14.50 -0.09
CA ALA A 372 -12.43 13.78 -1.11
C ALA A 372 -10.99 13.47 -0.69
N ASP A 373 -10.34 14.42 -0.01
CA ASP A 373 -8.95 14.33 0.38
C ASP A 373 -8.60 15.36 1.48
N ALA A 374 -7.34 15.30 1.93
CA ALA A 374 -6.81 16.20 2.95
C ALA A 374 -6.77 17.66 2.49
N GLU A 375 -6.56 17.93 1.21
CA GLU A 375 -6.48 19.29 0.70
C GLU A 375 -7.86 19.97 0.71
N TYR A 376 -8.93 19.23 0.38
CA TYR A 376 -10.30 19.70 0.52
C TYR A 376 -10.62 20.05 1.97
N LEU A 377 -10.25 19.19 2.94
CA LEU A 377 -10.39 19.50 4.36
C LEU A 377 -9.60 20.75 4.76
N LEU A 378 -8.35 20.90 4.30
CA LEU A 378 -7.54 22.08 4.55
C LEU A 378 -8.18 23.35 3.97
N SER A 379 -8.83 23.25 2.81
CA SER A 379 -9.56 24.37 2.19
C SER A 379 -10.76 24.80 3.05
N VAL A 380 -11.52 23.84 3.59
CA VAL A 380 -12.64 24.10 4.51
C VAL A 380 -12.13 24.75 5.78
N ILE A 381 -11.09 24.19 6.42
CA ILE A 381 -10.46 24.76 7.63
C ILE A 381 -10.00 26.20 7.38
N LYS A 382 -9.34 26.46 6.26
CA LYS A 382 -8.87 27.81 5.90
C LYS A 382 -10.02 28.81 5.78
N GLN A 383 -11.15 28.40 5.24
CA GLN A 383 -12.34 29.27 5.11
C GLN A 383 -13.05 29.44 6.46
N SER A 384 -13.06 28.40 7.30
CA SER A 384 -13.53 28.49 8.69
C SER A 384 -12.75 29.52 9.49
N ILE A 385 -11.42 29.49 9.43
CA ILE A 385 -10.53 30.44 10.14
C ILE A 385 -10.90 31.89 9.78
N LYS A 386 -11.12 32.18 8.48
CA LYS A 386 -11.49 33.53 8.02
C LYS A 386 -12.87 33.98 8.46
N SER A 387 -13.74 33.05 8.84
CA SER A 387 -15.15 33.31 9.14
C SER A 387 -15.43 33.38 10.65
N ILE A 388 -14.46 32.94 11.46
CA ILE A 388 -14.53 32.91 12.91
C ILE A 388 -14.02 34.22 13.51
N THR A 389 -14.68 34.74 14.55
CA THR A 389 -14.16 35.85 15.36
C THR A 389 -13.01 35.42 16.25
N ASP A 390 -12.06 36.32 16.55
CA ASP A 390 -11.00 36.12 17.55
C ASP A 390 -11.55 35.49 18.84
N GLY A 391 -10.90 34.43 19.32
CA GLY A 391 -11.32 33.64 20.48
C GLY A 391 -12.36 32.55 20.18
N GLY A 392 -12.81 32.43 18.92
CA GLY A 392 -13.71 31.37 18.46
C GLY A 392 -12.98 30.06 18.14
N CYS A 393 -13.72 29.09 17.61
CA CYS A 393 -13.16 27.76 17.35
C CYS A 393 -13.81 27.00 16.20
N ILE A 394 -13.09 26.00 15.69
CA ILE A 394 -13.61 24.98 14.79
C ILE A 394 -13.73 23.69 15.59
N PHE A 395 -14.90 23.08 15.57
CA PHE A 395 -15.11 21.73 16.09
C PHE A 395 -15.22 20.75 14.93
N ILE A 396 -14.31 19.77 14.87
CA ILE A 396 -14.38 18.65 13.94
C ILE A 396 -14.61 17.41 14.76
N GLY A 397 -15.81 16.87 14.75
CA GLY A 397 -16.17 15.73 15.59
C GLY A 397 -16.41 14.45 14.80
N ASP A 398 -16.30 13.33 15.51
CA ASP A 398 -16.53 11.98 15.00
C ASP A 398 -15.50 11.53 13.93
N MET A 399 -14.26 12.02 13.99
CA MET A 399 -13.24 11.70 13.00
C MET A 399 -12.67 10.29 13.23
N GLN A 400 -12.67 9.44 12.21
CA GLN A 400 -12.06 8.11 12.29
C GLN A 400 -10.52 8.20 12.28
N GLY A 401 -9.89 7.45 13.19
CA GLY A 401 -8.42 7.42 13.35
C GLY A 401 -7.70 6.58 12.31
N LYS A 402 -6.84 7.23 11.52
CA LYS A 402 -5.95 6.54 10.56
C LYS A 402 -5.06 5.48 11.22
N ASN A 403 -4.55 5.76 12.42
CA ASN A 403 -3.68 4.84 13.15
C ASN A 403 -4.42 3.62 13.71
N SER A 404 -5.72 3.75 13.96
CA SER A 404 -6.58 2.67 14.44
C SER A 404 -7.35 1.97 13.33
N LEU A 405 -7.34 2.49 12.09
CA LEU A 405 -8.13 1.96 10.97
C LEU A 405 -7.89 0.47 10.73
N ARG A 406 -6.62 0.05 10.71
CA ARG A 406 -6.26 -1.37 10.56
C ARG A 406 -6.83 -2.24 11.68
N MET A 407 -6.84 -1.74 12.91
CA MET A 407 -7.42 -2.44 14.06
C MET A 407 -8.95 -2.46 13.97
N CYS A 408 -9.58 -1.37 13.51
CA CYS A 408 -11.01 -1.30 13.28
C CYS A 408 -11.45 -2.40 12.30
N HIS A 409 -10.85 -2.45 11.10
CA HIS A 409 -11.16 -3.48 10.12
C HIS A 409 -10.83 -4.91 10.58
N ALA A 410 -9.75 -5.09 11.33
CA ALA A 410 -9.43 -6.40 11.89
C ALA A 410 -10.54 -6.87 12.84
N MET A 411 -10.98 -6.00 13.75
CA MET A 411 -12.03 -6.33 14.73
C MET A 411 -13.40 -6.49 14.10
N ASP A 412 -13.71 -5.72 13.05
CA ASP A 412 -14.94 -5.86 12.27
C ASP A 412 -14.95 -7.17 11.47
N HIS A 413 -13.81 -7.56 10.87
CA HIS A 413 -13.76 -8.78 10.06
C HIS A 413 -13.67 -10.07 10.89
N LEU A 414 -13.09 -10.00 12.09
CA LEU A 414 -12.81 -11.18 12.94
C LEU A 414 -14.01 -12.13 13.15
N PRO A 415 -15.26 -11.67 13.36
CA PRO A 415 -16.42 -12.57 13.53
C PRO A 415 -16.83 -13.32 12.26
N TYR A 416 -16.42 -12.84 11.09
CA TYR A 416 -16.73 -13.44 9.79
C TYR A 416 -15.61 -14.34 9.28
N ASP A 417 -14.46 -14.36 9.96
CA ASP A 417 -13.32 -15.16 9.55
C ASP A 417 -13.55 -16.65 9.88
N SER A 418 -12.96 -17.53 9.07
CA SER A 418 -13.08 -18.98 9.24
C SER A 418 -11.86 -19.56 9.95
N ASP A 419 -12.05 -20.57 10.81
CA ASP A 419 -10.94 -21.29 11.47
C ASP A 419 -9.94 -21.94 10.48
N SER A 420 -10.29 -22.04 9.19
CA SER A 420 -9.42 -22.53 8.12
C SER A 420 -8.45 -21.49 7.55
N ASN A 421 -8.63 -20.20 7.84
CA ASN A 421 -7.77 -19.14 7.32
C ASN A 421 -6.48 -19.02 8.13
N THR A 422 -5.37 -18.81 7.43
CA THR A 422 -4.08 -18.55 8.08
C THR A 422 -4.00 -17.09 8.53
N LEU A 423 -3.14 -16.82 9.50
CA LEU A 423 -2.87 -15.44 9.95
C LEU A 423 -2.43 -14.52 8.80
N ASP A 424 -1.74 -15.05 7.79
CA ASP A 424 -1.26 -14.27 6.65
C ASP A 424 -2.41 -13.89 5.71
N ILE A 425 -3.35 -14.81 5.46
CA ILE A 425 -4.59 -14.52 4.70
C ILE A 425 -5.43 -13.46 5.44
N PHE A 426 -5.60 -13.61 6.75
CA PHE A 426 -6.34 -12.63 7.55
C PHE A 426 -5.70 -11.23 7.46
N LYS A 427 -4.37 -11.14 7.56
CA LYS A 427 -3.65 -9.87 7.39
C LYS A 427 -3.86 -9.28 5.99
N GLU A 428 -3.81 -10.09 4.94
CA GLU A 428 -4.03 -9.62 3.57
C GLU A 428 -5.45 -9.08 3.38
N ILE A 429 -6.47 -9.74 3.95
CA ILE A 429 -7.85 -9.25 3.90
C ILE A 429 -7.96 -7.89 4.62
N VAL A 430 -7.42 -7.79 5.84
CA VAL A 430 -7.45 -6.53 6.62
C VAL A 430 -6.69 -5.42 5.88
N ASP A 431 -5.50 -5.70 5.36
CA ASP A 431 -4.69 -4.72 4.63
C ASP A 431 -5.37 -4.29 3.32
N ASN A 432 -6.10 -5.19 2.65
CA ASN A 432 -6.91 -4.85 1.49
C ASN A 432 -8.09 -3.95 1.89
N ARG A 433 -8.77 -4.23 3.00
CA ARG A 433 -9.86 -3.37 3.53
C ARG A 433 -9.38 -1.96 3.84
N VAL A 434 -8.22 -1.83 4.50
CA VAL A 434 -7.57 -0.51 4.71
C VAL A 434 -7.29 0.20 3.39
N ARG A 435 -6.90 -0.54 2.34
CA ARG A 435 -6.56 0.04 1.02
C ARG A 435 -7.79 0.53 0.24
N ILE A 436 -8.92 -0.14 0.40
CA ILE A 436 -10.18 0.21 -0.27
C ILE A 436 -11.09 1.06 0.61
N GLU A 437 -10.61 1.53 1.76
CA GLU A 437 -11.37 2.45 2.60
C GLU A 437 -11.72 3.68 1.78
N GLU A 438 -13.02 3.97 1.71
CA GLU A 438 -13.55 5.09 0.96
C GLU A 438 -13.63 6.31 1.87
N GLU A 439 -13.92 6.15 3.16
CA GLU A 439 -13.98 7.28 4.08
C GLU A 439 -12.62 7.96 4.28
N PHE A 440 -12.63 9.29 4.30
CA PHE A 440 -11.46 10.07 4.64
C PHE A 440 -11.11 9.88 6.12
N VAL A 441 -9.93 9.33 6.37
CA VAL A 441 -9.37 9.14 7.73
C VAL A 441 -8.18 10.05 7.99
N ALA A 442 -8.04 10.50 9.23
CA ALA A 442 -6.91 11.35 9.62
C ALA A 442 -6.19 10.81 10.86
N ASP A 443 -4.88 11.03 10.88
CA ASP A 443 -4.06 10.86 12.07
C ASP A 443 -4.18 12.12 12.95
N PRO A 444 -4.35 12.03 14.28
CA PRO A 444 -4.31 13.18 15.18
C PRO A 444 -3.11 14.13 14.95
N ALA A 445 -1.94 13.61 14.57
CA ALA A 445 -0.74 14.39 14.26
C ALA A 445 -0.94 15.37 13.09
N PHE A 446 -1.85 15.07 12.16
CA PHE A 446 -2.24 15.99 11.09
C PHE A 446 -2.77 17.32 11.68
N PHE A 447 -3.68 17.23 12.65
CA PHE A 447 -4.29 18.40 13.27
C PHE A 447 -3.30 19.19 14.13
N TYR A 448 -2.42 18.50 14.88
CA TYR A 448 -1.35 19.16 15.63
C TYR A 448 -0.31 19.88 14.74
N ALA A 449 -0.22 19.52 13.46
CA ALA A 449 0.63 20.21 12.50
C ALA A 449 -0.01 21.47 11.91
N LEU A 450 -1.33 21.64 12.01
CA LEU A 450 -2.06 22.76 11.39
C LEU A 450 -1.59 24.15 11.82
N PRO A 451 -1.20 24.42 13.08
CA PRO A 451 -0.66 25.73 13.47
C PRO A 451 0.59 26.16 12.68
N LYS A 452 1.31 25.21 12.06
CA LYS A 452 2.45 25.53 11.18
C LYS A 452 2.01 26.05 9.80
N LEU A 453 0.83 25.64 9.35
CA LEU A 453 0.23 26.04 8.07
C LEU A 453 -0.67 27.28 8.23
N TYR A 454 -1.38 27.35 9.35
CA TYR A 454 -2.31 28.40 9.71
C TYR A 454 -1.97 28.95 11.10
N PRO A 455 -1.08 29.96 11.19
CA PRO A 455 -0.65 30.54 12.47
C PRO A 455 -1.78 31.14 13.31
N GLU A 456 -2.93 31.43 12.71
CA GLU A 456 -4.17 31.87 13.37
C GLU A 456 -4.76 30.78 14.28
N ILE A 457 -4.40 29.51 14.08
CA ILE A 457 -4.74 28.43 15.00
C ILE A 457 -3.82 28.52 16.22
N SER A 458 -4.33 29.15 17.26
CA SER A 458 -3.64 29.35 18.54
C SER A 458 -3.57 28.10 19.42
N GLY A 459 -4.44 27.11 19.20
CA GLY A 459 -4.49 25.89 20.01
C GLY A 459 -5.19 24.75 19.29
N VAL A 460 -4.73 23.53 19.56
CA VAL A 460 -5.32 22.28 19.06
C VAL A 460 -5.55 21.37 20.26
N ASP A 461 -6.79 20.95 20.47
CA ASP A 461 -7.15 19.98 21.51
C ASP A 461 -7.87 18.79 20.88
N ILE A 462 -7.26 17.61 20.99
CA ILE A 462 -7.75 16.37 20.41
C ILE A 462 -8.11 15.44 21.56
N GLN A 463 -9.33 14.94 21.53
CA GLN A 463 -9.90 14.18 22.62
C GLN A 463 -10.61 12.94 22.08
N LEU A 464 -10.44 11.81 22.77
CA LEU A 464 -11.24 10.63 22.47
C LEU A 464 -12.72 10.90 22.72
N ARG A 465 -13.58 10.23 21.95
CA ARG A 465 -15.02 10.28 22.19
C ARG A 465 -15.35 9.72 23.57
N LYS A 466 -16.30 10.38 24.24
CA LYS A 466 -16.88 9.90 25.51
C LYS A 466 -18.06 9.00 25.19
N GLY A 467 -18.26 7.96 25.99
CA GLY A 467 -19.37 7.03 25.89
C GLY A 467 -19.13 5.78 26.73
N THR A 468 -20.21 5.12 27.13
CA THR A 468 -20.20 3.84 27.85
C THR A 468 -20.43 2.66 26.93
N SER A 469 -21.08 2.89 25.78
CA SER A 469 -21.26 1.87 24.75
C SER A 469 -19.93 1.48 24.12
N ILE A 470 -19.72 0.18 23.92
CA ILE A 470 -18.52 -0.39 23.30
C ILE A 470 -18.81 -0.62 21.81
N ASN A 471 -18.56 0.39 20.98
CA ASN A 471 -18.80 0.35 19.54
C ASN A 471 -17.63 0.97 18.75
N GLU A 472 -17.76 1.06 17.43
CA GLU A 472 -16.74 1.63 16.56
C GLU A 472 -16.41 3.09 16.94
N THR A 473 -17.45 3.93 17.03
CA THR A 473 -17.29 5.38 17.29
C THR A 473 -16.57 5.65 18.62
N THR A 474 -16.88 4.91 19.68
CA THR A 474 -16.21 5.11 20.99
C THR A 474 -14.80 4.53 21.05
N LYS A 475 -14.47 3.55 20.20
CA LYS A 475 -13.15 2.90 20.18
C LYS A 475 -12.15 3.59 19.26
N TYR A 476 -12.60 4.08 18.11
CA TYR A 476 -11.71 4.42 16.99
C TYR A 476 -11.91 5.83 16.44
N HIS A 477 -12.88 6.59 16.97
CA HIS A 477 -13.11 7.98 16.57
C HIS A 477 -12.69 8.96 17.67
N TYR A 478 -12.42 10.18 17.27
CA TYR A 478 -12.01 11.28 18.14
C TYR A 478 -12.59 12.62 17.68
N ASP A 479 -12.60 13.57 18.61
CA ASP A 479 -13.05 14.93 18.38
C ASP A 479 -11.85 15.89 18.42
N ILE A 480 -11.92 16.94 17.60
CA ILE A 480 -10.88 17.95 17.45
C ILE A 480 -11.47 19.33 17.70
N TRP A 481 -10.80 20.10 18.55
CA TRP A 481 -10.98 21.54 18.70
C TRP A 481 -9.79 22.29 18.11
N LEU A 482 -10.06 23.25 17.23
CA LEU A 482 -9.08 24.20 16.72
C LEU A 482 -9.47 25.60 17.21
N TYR A 483 -8.67 26.20 18.09
CA TYR A 483 -8.92 27.54 18.65
C TYR A 483 -8.26 28.61 17.80
N VAL A 484 -9.01 29.64 17.41
CA VAL A 484 -8.58 30.68 16.46
C VAL A 484 -8.40 32.02 17.17
N ASN A 485 -7.24 32.67 16.99
CA ASN A 485 -6.91 33.99 17.56
C ASN A 485 -6.04 34.84 16.63
#